data_AF-A0A8K0SKV5-F1
#
_entry.id   AF-A0A8K0SKV5-F1
#
_cell.length_a   1.000
_cell.length_b   1.000
_cell.length_c   1.000
_cell.angle_alpha   90.00
_cell.angle_beta   90.00
_cell.angle_gamma   90.00
#
_symmetry.space_group_name_H-M   'P 1'
#
loop_
_entity.id
_entity.type
_entity.pdbx_description
1 polymer ?
#
loop_
_entity_poly.entity_id
_entity_poly.type
_entity_poly.pdbx_seq_one_letter_code
_entity_poly.pdbx_strand_id
1 'polypeptide(L)'
;MISPPVYLVSVNKTPARAASLVDQLLTNLKLNGDVVHVANAPTVEDLQIVLDALVTPAGILICSSQWSPEEQQKANTIAKGVFPEIKMVNIPPGLDQREGSVGILAFLKDAISRAIAN
;
A
#
# COMPACT_ATOMS: atom_id res chain seq x y z
N MET A 1 -9.94 23.98 -6.17
CA MET A 1 -10.63 22.68 -5.97
C MET A 1 -9.72 21.83 -5.11
N ILE A 2 -10.19 21.34 -3.97
CA ILE A 2 -9.41 20.44 -3.12
C ILE A 2 -9.61 19.04 -3.70
N SER A 3 -8.55 18.41 -4.19
CA SER A 3 -8.62 17.03 -4.65
C SER A 3 -8.92 16.12 -3.46
N PRO A 4 -9.79 15.11 -3.60
CA PRO A 4 -10.02 14.16 -2.52
C PRO A 4 -8.73 13.40 -2.19
N PRO A 5 -8.52 13.03 -0.92
CA PRO A 5 -7.34 12.27 -0.52
C PRO A 5 -7.35 10.89 -1.18
N VAL A 6 -6.16 10.39 -1.49
CA VAL A 6 -5.93 9.03 -1.98
C VAL A 6 -5.92 8.07 -0.79
N TYR A 7 -6.89 7.17 -0.75
CA TYR A 7 -6.97 6.17 0.31
C TYR A 7 -6.03 5.00 0.03
N LEU A 8 -5.21 4.68 1.03
CA LEU A 8 -4.17 3.68 0.97
C LEU A 8 -4.52 2.51 1.88
N VAL A 9 -4.41 1.30 1.34
CA VAL A 9 -4.55 0.03 2.07
C VAL A 9 -3.23 -0.71 2.02
N SER A 10 -2.88 -1.42 3.09
CA SER A 10 -1.69 -2.28 3.12
C SER A 10 -2.06 -3.74 3.36
N VAL A 11 -1.30 -4.66 2.78
CA VAL A 11 -1.37 -6.10 3.10
C VAL A 11 -0.05 -6.48 3.74
N ASN A 12 -0.04 -6.65 5.06
CA ASN A 12 1.17 -6.88 5.83
C ASN A 12 0.87 -7.71 7.08
N LYS A 13 1.63 -8.79 7.28
CA LYS A 13 1.53 -9.68 8.45
C LYS A 13 1.85 -8.94 9.76
N THR A 14 2.54 -7.80 9.69
CA THR A 14 2.88 -6.96 10.83
C THR A 14 2.22 -5.57 10.70
N PRO A 15 1.00 -5.38 11.23
CA PRO A 15 0.26 -4.13 11.11
C PRO A 15 1.02 -2.91 11.64
N ALA A 16 1.71 -3.04 12.78
CA ALA A 16 2.53 -1.97 13.36
C ALA A 16 3.67 -1.53 12.43
N ARG A 17 4.28 -2.47 11.69
CA ARG A 17 5.33 -2.16 10.71
C ARG A 17 4.75 -1.46 9.49
N ALA A 18 3.56 -1.86 9.04
CA ALA A 18 2.86 -1.19 7.94
C ALA A 18 2.53 0.26 8.28
N ALA A 19 1.87 0.50 9.43
CA ALA A 19 1.54 1.84 9.90
C ALA A 19 2.79 2.72 10.01
N SER A 20 3.84 2.22 10.67
CA SER A 20 5.10 2.97 10.82
C SER A 20 5.78 3.30 9.48
N LEU A 21 5.77 2.38 8.51
CA LEU A 21 6.33 2.63 7.18
C LEU A 21 5.52 3.67 6.41
N VAL A 22 4.19 3.60 6.49
CA VAL A 22 3.32 4.57 5.82
C VAL A 22 3.45 5.94 6.47
N ASP A 23 3.45 6.04 7.80
CA ASP A 23 3.63 7.32 8.51
C ASP A 23 4.95 8.01 8.14
N GLN A 24 6.04 7.24 8.09
CA GLN A 24 7.33 7.74 7.64
C GLN A 24 7.28 8.20 6.18
N LEU A 25 6.61 7.44 5.32
CA LEU A 25 6.48 7.76 3.90
C LEU A 25 5.68 9.04 3.67
N LEU A 26 4.53 9.19 4.33
CA LEU A 26 3.68 10.38 4.25
C LEU A 26 4.43 11.63 4.72
N THR A 27 5.15 11.50 5.84
CA THR A 27 5.99 12.57 6.39
C THR A 27 7.10 12.96 5.39
N ASN A 28 7.78 11.98 4.79
CA ASN A 28 8.88 12.22 3.84
C ASN A 28 8.42 12.82 2.50
N LEU A 29 7.20 12.50 2.07
CA LEU A 29 6.61 13.00 0.85
C LEU A 29 5.94 14.37 1.01
N LYS A 30 5.75 14.84 2.25
CA LYS A 30 4.90 15.99 2.58
C LYS A 30 3.47 15.86 2.02
N LEU A 31 3.02 14.63 1.74
CA LEU A 31 1.65 14.32 1.29
C LEU A 31 0.68 14.24 2.47
N ASN A 32 1.00 14.90 3.59
CA ASN A 32 0.18 14.91 4.78
C ASN A 32 -1.14 15.62 4.45
N GLY A 33 -2.21 14.84 4.24
CA GLY A 33 -3.52 15.32 3.80
C GLY A 33 -3.93 14.86 2.40
N ASP A 34 -2.98 14.43 1.56
CA ASP A 34 -3.23 13.95 0.19
C ASP A 34 -3.35 12.42 0.12
N VAL A 35 -2.74 11.70 1.08
CA VAL A 35 -2.82 10.23 1.16
C VAL A 35 -3.16 9.83 2.59
N VAL A 36 -4.12 8.92 2.75
CA VAL A 36 -4.61 8.46 4.06
C VAL A 36 -4.54 6.95 4.14
N HIS A 37 -3.81 6.42 5.12
CA HIS A 37 -3.82 4.99 5.43
C HIS A 37 -5.13 4.63 6.14
N VAL A 38 -5.99 3.85 5.48
CA VAL A 38 -7.32 3.52 6.01
C VAL A 38 -7.41 2.14 6.63
N ALA A 39 -6.60 1.19 6.16
CA ALA A 39 -6.67 -0.19 6.66
C ALA A 39 -5.41 -1.01 6.37
N ASN A 40 -5.21 -2.05 7.18
CA ASN A 40 -4.23 -3.09 6.95
C ASN A 40 -4.88 -4.47 6.98
N ALA A 41 -4.70 -5.25 5.92
CA ALA A 41 -5.02 -6.67 5.88
C ALA A 41 -3.82 -7.50 6.39
N PRO A 42 -3.98 -8.33 7.45
CA PRO A 42 -2.90 -9.16 7.96
C PRO A 42 -2.60 -10.37 7.07
N THR A 43 -3.57 -10.80 6.26
CA THR A 43 -3.45 -11.88 5.28
C THR A 43 -3.98 -11.46 3.91
N VAL A 44 -3.61 -12.20 2.86
CA VAL A 44 -4.13 -11.97 1.50
C VAL A 44 -5.61 -12.32 1.42
N GLU A 45 -6.06 -13.30 2.22
CA GLU A 45 -7.44 -13.74 2.32
C GLU A 45 -8.32 -12.68 2.98
N ASP A 46 -7.83 -12.04 4.04
CA ASP A 46 -8.53 -10.96 4.73
C ASP A 46 -8.62 -9.67 3.90
N LEU A 47 -7.79 -9.54 2.85
CA LEU A 47 -7.77 -8.34 2.01
C LEU A 47 -9.15 -8.06 1.40
N GLN A 48 -9.82 -9.08 0.89
CA GLN A 48 -11.16 -8.92 0.30
C GLN A 48 -12.13 -8.31 1.33
N ILE A 49 -12.16 -8.88 2.54
CA ILE A 49 -13.02 -8.44 3.64
C ILE A 49 -12.69 -6.99 4.02
N VAL A 50 -11.40 -6.66 4.11
CA VAL A 50 -10.95 -5.30 4.42
C VAL A 50 -11.38 -4.31 3.34
N LEU A 51 -11.23 -4.65 2.06
CA LEU A 51 -11.62 -3.78 0.95
C LEU A 51 -13.13 -3.59 0.86
N ASP A 52 -13.91 -4.65 1.07
CA ASP A 52 -15.38 -4.59 1.05
C ASP A 52 -15.94 -3.77 2.22
N ALA A 53 -15.23 -3.74 3.35
CA ALA A 53 -15.60 -2.92 4.51
C ALA A 53 -15.29 -1.43 4.32
N LEU A 54 -14.54 -1.04 3.28
CA LEU A 54 -14.23 0.36 3.02
C LEU A 54 -15.44 1.10 2.48
N VAL A 55 -15.82 2.17 3.16
CA VAL A 55 -16.85 3.11 2.71
C VAL A 55 -16.37 3.91 1.50
N THR A 56 -15.06 4.08 1.34
CA THR A 56 -14.44 4.88 0.28
C THR A 56 -13.46 4.04 -0.53
N PRO A 57 -13.46 4.13 -1.87
CA PRO A 57 -12.60 3.29 -2.69
C PRO A 57 -11.13 3.52 -2.39
N ALA A 58 -10.40 2.42 -2.21
CA ALA A 58 -8.95 2.46 -2.08
C ALA A 58 -8.31 2.84 -3.42
N GLY A 59 -7.46 3.87 -3.41
CA GLY A 59 -6.70 4.29 -4.58
C GLY A 59 -5.35 3.59 -4.69
N ILE A 60 -4.75 3.18 -3.56
CA ILE A 60 -3.45 2.53 -3.51
C ILE A 60 -3.49 1.29 -2.61
N LEU A 61 -2.92 0.19 -3.10
CA LEU A 61 -2.61 -1.01 -2.31
C LEU A 61 -1.10 -1.18 -2.18
N ILE A 62 -0.58 -1.29 -0.95
CA ILE A 62 0.80 -1.70 -0.71
C ILE A 62 0.84 -3.18 -0.31
N CYS A 63 1.56 -4.00 -1.07
CA CYS A 63 1.84 -5.38 -0.71
C CYS A 63 3.26 -5.51 -0.13
N SER A 64 3.36 -6.04 1.09
CA SER A 64 4.64 -6.20 1.81
C SER A 64 5.62 -7.15 1.11
N SER A 65 6.93 -6.95 1.33
CA SER A 65 7.99 -7.86 0.86
C SER A 65 7.99 -9.23 1.57
N GLN A 66 7.17 -9.38 2.62
CA GLN A 66 6.97 -10.62 3.35
C GLN A 66 6.09 -11.65 2.60
N TRP A 67 5.49 -11.23 1.49
CA TRP A 67 4.65 -12.07 0.63
C TRP A 67 5.46 -12.60 -0.54
N SER A 68 5.22 -13.86 -0.90
CA SER A 68 5.75 -14.44 -2.13
C SER A 68 5.17 -13.75 -3.37
N PRO A 69 5.84 -13.86 -4.55
CA PRO A 69 5.30 -13.30 -5.78
C PRO A 69 3.89 -13.80 -6.13
N GLU A 70 3.57 -15.05 -5.80
CA GLU A 70 2.24 -15.64 -6.00
C GLU A 70 1.20 -15.00 -5.07
N GLU A 71 1.53 -14.81 -3.79
CA GLU A 71 0.66 -14.11 -2.83
C GLU A 71 0.45 -12.64 -3.21
N GLN A 72 1.50 -11.96 -3.66
CA GLN A 72 1.39 -10.59 -4.18
C GLN A 72 0.48 -10.53 -5.40
N GLN A 73 0.63 -11.48 -6.33
CA GLN A 73 -0.24 -11.56 -7.50
C GLN A 73 -1.70 -11.84 -7.12
N LYS A 74 -1.94 -12.72 -6.14
CA LYS A 74 -3.27 -12.98 -5.62
C LYS A 74 -3.89 -11.73 -4.97
N ALA A 75 -3.14 -11.02 -4.15
CA ALA A 75 -3.58 -9.75 -3.55
C ALA A 75 -3.94 -8.71 -4.62
N ASN A 76 -3.14 -8.61 -5.69
CA ASN A 76 -3.40 -7.73 -6.82
C ASN A 76 -4.70 -8.07 -7.55
N THR A 77 -4.93 -9.36 -7.81
CA THR A 77 -6.17 -9.83 -8.45
C THR A 77 -7.39 -9.54 -7.59
N ILE A 78 -7.31 -9.81 -6.28
CA ILE A 78 -8.38 -9.49 -5.32
C ILE A 78 -8.68 -8.00 -5.35
N ALA A 79 -7.66 -7.17 -5.19
CA ALA A 79 -7.83 -5.72 -5.10
C ALA A 79 -8.40 -5.11 -6.38
N LYS A 80 -7.94 -5.56 -7.56
CA LYS A 80 -8.51 -5.14 -8.84
C LYS A 80 -9.94 -5.63 -9.05
N GLY A 81 -10.30 -6.78 -8.46
CA GLY A 81 -11.66 -7.28 -8.49
C GLY A 81 -12.64 -6.38 -7.74
N VAL A 82 -12.21 -5.80 -6.62
CA VAL A 82 -13.03 -4.87 -5.81
C VAL A 82 -12.97 -3.45 -6.36
N PHE A 83 -11.75 -2.96 -6.63
CA PHE A 83 -11.48 -1.61 -7.08
C PHE A 83 -10.63 -1.65 -8.37
N PRO A 84 -11.25 -1.61 -9.56
CA PRO A 84 -10.53 -1.73 -10.84
C PRO A 84 -9.42 -0.69 -11.05
N GLU A 85 -9.62 0.51 -10.50
CA GLU A 85 -8.70 1.65 -10.62
C GLU A 85 -7.57 1.66 -9.58
N ILE A 86 -7.53 0.68 -8.66
CA ILE A 86 -6.54 0.66 -7.58
C ILE A 86 -5.13 0.50 -8.15
N LYS A 87 -4.21 1.36 -7.69
CA LYS A 87 -2.79 1.29 -8.02
C LYS A 87 -2.10 0.36 -7.03
N MET A 88 -1.39 -0.64 -7.53
CA MET A 88 -0.74 -1.65 -6.70
C MET A 88 0.76 -1.35 -6.60
N VAL A 89 1.28 -1.40 -5.37
CA VAL A 89 2.68 -1.19 -5.04
C VAL A 89 3.19 -2.45 -4.35
N ASN A 90 3.83 -3.32 -5.12
CA ASN A 90 4.42 -4.55 -4.61
C ASN A 90 5.85 -4.28 -4.19
N ILE A 91 6.16 -4.46 -2.91
CA ILE A 91 7.53 -4.34 -2.41
C ILE A 91 8.28 -5.62 -2.82
N PRO A 92 9.39 -5.52 -3.57
CA PRO A 92 10.17 -6.67 -3.97
C PRO A 92 10.62 -7.52 -2.77
N PRO A 93 10.50 -8.86 -2.85
CA PRO A 93 11.04 -9.75 -1.82
C PRO A 93 12.51 -9.46 -1.55
N GLY A 94 12.89 -9.45 -0.26
CA GLY A 94 14.26 -9.19 0.19
C GLY A 94 14.78 -7.77 -0.04
N LEU A 95 13.93 -6.80 -0.45
CA LEU A 95 14.35 -5.39 -0.54
C LEU A 95 14.78 -4.85 0.84
N ASP A 96 14.07 -5.23 1.89
CA ASP A 96 14.38 -4.83 3.26
C ASP A 96 15.71 -5.39 3.77
N GLN A 97 16.12 -6.56 3.29
CA GLN A 97 17.44 -7.12 3.58
C GLN A 97 18.55 -6.46 2.76
N ARG A 98 18.28 -6.10 1.51
CA ARG A 98 19.27 -5.50 0.60
C ARG A 98 19.54 -4.03 0.89
N GLU A 99 18.49 -3.25 1.15
CA GLU A 99 18.58 -1.79 1.24
C GLU A 99 18.09 -1.21 2.57
N GLY A 100 17.65 -2.07 3.49
CA GLY A 100 17.13 -1.66 4.79
C GLY A 100 15.85 -0.83 4.70
N SER A 101 15.47 -0.22 5.82
CA SER A 101 14.28 0.62 5.90
C SER A 101 14.34 1.84 4.96
N VAL A 102 15.53 2.39 4.72
CA VAL A 102 15.73 3.58 3.87
C VAL A 102 15.43 3.27 2.40
N GLY A 103 15.93 2.15 1.86
CA GLY A 103 15.66 1.77 0.48
C GLY A 103 14.19 1.43 0.24
N ILE A 104 13.53 0.77 1.19
CA ILE A 104 12.08 0.53 1.13
C ILE A 104 11.33 1.86 1.04
N LEU A 105 11.66 2.83 1.89
CA LEU A 105 11.01 4.14 1.87
C LEU A 105 11.24 4.86 0.54
N ALA A 106 12.46 4.81 -0.01
CA ALA A 106 12.76 5.40 -1.32
C ALA A 106 11.96 4.73 -2.45
N PHE A 107 11.88 3.41 -2.46
CA PHE A 107 11.06 2.65 -3.41
C PHE A 107 9.58 3.00 -3.32
N LEU A 108 9.03 2.99 -2.09
CA LEU A 108 7.63 3.34 -1.86
C LEU A 108 7.35 4.80 -2.23
N LYS A 109 8.29 5.71 -1.97
CA LYS A 109 8.20 7.12 -2.33
C LYS A 109 8.01 7.31 -3.82
N ASP A 110 8.87 6.67 -4.59
CA ASP A 110 8.88 6.73 -6.05
C ASP A 110 7.64 6.04 -6.65
N ALA A 111 7.25 4.88 -6.10
CA ALA A 111 6.06 4.15 -6.52
C ALA A 111 4.75 4.92 -6.25
N ILE A 112 4.58 5.48 -5.05
CA ILE A 112 3.39 6.27 -4.69
C ILE A 112 3.34 7.57 -5.49
N SER A 113 4.46 8.28 -5.63
CA SER A 113 4.51 9.51 -6.43
C SER A 113 4.04 9.26 -7.86
N ARG A 114 4.48 8.16 -8.48
CA ARG A 114 4.00 7.76 -9.81
C ARG A 114 2.53 7.34 -9.85
N ALA A 115 2.04 6.71 -8.78
CA ALA A 115 0.66 6.27 -8.68
C ALA A 115 -0.33 7.44 -8.55
N ILE A 116 0.09 8.55 -7.94
CA ILE A 116 -0.72 9.76 -7.74
C ILE A 116 -0.59 10.73 -8.93
N ALA A 117 0.57 10.75 -9.61
CA ALA A 117 0.83 11.68 -10.71
C ALA A 117 0.19 11.29 -12.06
N ASN A 118 -0.39 10.09 -12.19
CA ASN A 118 -1.07 9.59 -13.40
C ASN A 118 -2.56 9.36 -13.14
#